data_AF-X1HFC2-F1
#
_entry.id   AF-X1HFC2-F1
#
_cell.length_a   1.000
_cell.length_b   1.000
_cell.length_c   1.000
_cell.angle_alpha   90.00
_cell.angle_beta   90.00
_cell.angle_gamma   90.00
#
_symmetry.space_group_name_H-M   'P 1'
#
loop_
_entity.id
_entity.type
_entity.pdbx_description
1 polymer ?
#
loop_
_entity_poly.entity_id
_entity_poly.type
_entity_poly.pdbx_seq_one_letter_code
_entity_poly.pdbx_strand_id
1 'polypeptide(L)'
;DVNVPKFMKEEKVLWGGKYTKDVYGDFQDEVDMFNKAFVEVCMKGDYSGSIFGFPIPTYNITPDFNWEIPGFWKMVAKYGIPYFGNFMPQTGMDPEDVRSMCCHLRLDNKELSKRGGGLFNAFPLTGSVGVVTINLARIGYLSKDDDDYFERLGDLMDIAKSSLLIKKKAVEGYTKAGLYPYSATILRPIMRKFGGYWSNHFLTFGCIGMNEACLNFLDKSILSDEGSALAKRTLQFMVDRSIEYQGEELNEKGYPENLFNVEATP
;
A
#
# COMPACT_ATOMS: atom_id res chain seq x y z
N ASP A 1 14.53 -4.50 -6.62
CA ASP A 1 15.25 -3.21 -6.54
C ASP A 1 16.43 -3.23 -7.49
N VAL A 2 16.93 -2.05 -7.87
CA VAL A 2 18.13 -1.93 -8.72
C VAL A 2 19.40 -2.13 -7.90
N ASN A 3 19.39 -1.66 -6.65
CA ASN A 3 20.49 -1.83 -5.71
C ASN A 3 20.10 -2.84 -4.63
N VAL A 4 21.08 -3.47 -3.99
CA VAL A 4 20.85 -4.24 -2.76
C VAL A 4 20.19 -3.33 -1.71
N PRO A 5 19.02 -3.69 -1.14
CA PRO A 5 18.35 -2.85 -0.16
C PRO A 5 19.21 -2.59 1.07
N LYS A 6 19.17 -1.36 1.60
CA LYS A 6 20.02 -0.95 2.73
C LYS A 6 19.87 -1.87 3.95
N PHE A 7 18.64 -2.22 4.33
CA PHE A 7 18.39 -3.15 5.44
C PHE A 7 19.01 -4.55 5.26
N MET A 8 19.25 -5.02 4.02
CA MET A 8 19.87 -6.33 3.76
C MET A 8 21.38 -6.23 3.59
N LYS A 9 21.93 -5.04 3.34
CA LYS A 9 23.30 -4.86 2.87
C LYS A 9 24.35 -5.52 3.78
N GLU A 10 24.17 -5.40 5.10
CA GLU A 10 25.06 -5.97 6.12
C GLU A 10 24.58 -7.35 6.65
N GLU A 11 23.46 -7.86 6.15
CA GLU A 11 22.96 -9.16 6.56
C GLU A 11 23.77 -10.28 5.91
N LYS A 12 24.15 -11.28 6.72
CA LYS A 12 24.86 -12.47 6.23
C LYS A 12 23.96 -13.29 5.33
N VAL A 13 24.53 -13.79 4.24
CA VAL A 13 23.80 -14.67 3.32
C VAL A 13 23.43 -15.97 4.03
N LEU A 14 22.17 -16.39 3.89
CA LEU A 14 21.66 -17.66 4.43
C LEU A 14 21.62 -18.71 3.32
N TRP A 15 22.48 -19.71 3.39
CA TRP A 15 22.54 -20.79 2.41
C TRP A 15 22.41 -22.16 3.09
N GLY A 16 21.45 -22.98 2.64
CA GLY A 16 21.19 -24.29 3.23
C GLY A 16 20.86 -24.25 4.74
N GLY A 17 20.30 -23.14 5.22
CA GLY A 17 19.99 -22.92 6.63
C GLY A 17 21.18 -22.51 7.51
N LYS A 18 22.34 -22.18 6.91
CA LYS A 18 23.52 -21.69 7.62
C LYS A 18 23.96 -20.33 7.07
N TYR A 19 24.35 -19.43 7.97
CA TYR A 19 24.95 -18.16 7.59
C TYR A 19 26.34 -18.38 6.98
N THR A 20 26.61 -17.74 5.85
CA THR A 20 27.93 -17.74 5.22
C THR A 20 28.81 -16.61 5.81
N LYS A 21 29.98 -16.38 5.20
CA LYS A 21 30.88 -15.27 5.56
C LYS A 21 30.49 -13.97 4.86
N ASP A 22 29.92 -14.08 3.67
CA ASP A 22 29.56 -12.97 2.79
C ASP A 22 28.26 -12.30 3.27
N VAL A 23 28.10 -11.02 2.93
CA VAL A 23 26.87 -10.26 3.18
C VAL A 23 26.14 -9.99 1.87
N TYR A 24 24.83 -9.73 1.90
CA TYR A 24 24.09 -9.49 0.66
C TYR A 24 24.61 -8.26 -0.12
N GLY A 25 25.23 -7.29 0.57
CA GLY A 25 25.87 -6.14 -0.06
C GLY A 25 27.01 -6.50 -1.01
N ASP A 26 27.59 -7.69 -0.91
CA ASP A 26 28.68 -8.16 -1.77
C ASP A 26 28.20 -8.62 -3.17
N PHE A 27 26.87 -8.73 -3.38
CA PHE A 27 26.27 -9.37 -4.56
C PHE A 27 25.56 -8.39 -5.51
N GLN A 28 26.07 -7.16 -5.63
CA GLN A 28 25.47 -6.17 -6.54
C GLN A 28 25.57 -6.60 -8.02
N ASP A 29 26.66 -7.26 -8.41
CA ASP A 29 26.85 -7.75 -9.77
C ASP A 29 25.78 -8.79 -10.15
N GLU A 30 25.39 -9.66 -9.23
CA GLU A 30 24.29 -10.61 -9.42
C GLU A 30 22.93 -9.91 -9.49
N VAL A 31 22.69 -8.89 -8.66
CA VAL A 31 21.46 -8.07 -8.73
C VAL A 31 21.35 -7.38 -10.09
N ASP A 32 22.45 -6.85 -10.62
CA ASP A 32 22.50 -6.23 -11.94
C ASP A 32 22.26 -7.26 -13.05
N MET A 33 22.85 -8.45 -12.93
CA MET A 33 22.59 -9.58 -13.83
C MET A 33 21.11 -9.96 -13.85
N PHE A 34 20.45 -10.06 -12.69
CA PHE A 34 19.02 -10.35 -12.60
C PHE A 34 18.16 -9.25 -13.23
N ASN A 35 18.47 -7.97 -12.97
CA ASN A 35 17.75 -6.84 -13.56
C ASN A 35 17.87 -6.85 -15.09
N LYS A 36 19.07 -7.10 -15.62
CA LYS A 36 19.29 -7.22 -17.07
C LYS A 36 18.49 -8.38 -17.67
N ALA A 37 18.56 -9.57 -17.06
CA ALA A 37 17.82 -10.73 -17.51
C ALA A 37 16.30 -10.49 -17.49
N PHE A 38 15.80 -9.83 -16.44
CA PHE A 38 14.40 -9.43 -16.33
C PHE A 38 13.97 -8.52 -17.48
N VAL A 39 14.74 -7.46 -17.75
CA VAL A 39 14.48 -6.55 -18.87
C VAL A 39 14.50 -7.28 -20.21
N GLU A 40 15.47 -8.17 -20.45
CA GLU A 40 15.56 -8.96 -21.68
C GLU A 40 14.34 -9.87 -21.89
N VAL A 41 13.89 -10.56 -20.84
CA VAL A 41 12.70 -11.41 -20.86
C VAL A 41 11.44 -10.58 -21.12
N CYS A 42 11.24 -9.49 -20.38
CA CYS A 42 10.10 -8.60 -20.57
C CYS A 42 10.10 -7.98 -21.97
N MET A 43 11.26 -7.63 -22.52
CA MET A 43 11.39 -7.10 -23.89
C MET A 43 11.00 -8.11 -24.96
N LYS A 44 11.37 -9.38 -24.77
CA LYS A 44 11.02 -10.49 -25.67
C LYS A 44 9.52 -10.77 -25.66
N GLY A 45 8.88 -10.63 -24.50
CA GLY A 45 7.47 -10.95 -24.31
C GLY A 45 7.21 -12.45 -24.18
N ASP A 46 5.93 -12.81 -24.12
CA ASP A 46 5.47 -14.20 -24.06
C ASP A 46 5.73 -14.98 -25.37
N TYR A 47 5.19 -16.19 -25.48
CA TYR A 47 5.32 -16.99 -26.71
C TYR A 47 4.86 -16.26 -27.99
N SER A 48 3.88 -15.36 -27.87
CA SER A 48 3.36 -14.55 -28.98
C SER A 48 4.11 -13.23 -29.17
N GLY A 49 5.08 -12.91 -28.31
CA GLY A 49 5.76 -11.62 -28.27
C GLY A 49 4.95 -10.52 -27.58
N SER A 50 3.86 -10.88 -26.90
CA SER A 50 3.03 -9.95 -26.13
C SER A 50 3.64 -9.64 -24.77
N ILE A 51 3.28 -8.49 -24.19
CA ILE A 51 3.71 -8.11 -22.85
C ILE A 51 3.19 -9.10 -21.80
N PHE A 52 4.00 -9.39 -20.78
CA PHE A 52 3.51 -10.09 -19.59
C PHE A 52 2.57 -9.20 -18.78
N GLY A 53 1.34 -9.66 -18.54
CA GLY A 53 0.41 -8.97 -17.64
C GLY A 53 0.81 -9.08 -16.15
N PHE A 54 1.58 -10.11 -15.78
CA PHE A 54 2.08 -10.35 -14.42
C PHE A 54 3.45 -11.04 -14.43
N PRO A 55 4.28 -10.85 -13.38
CA PRO A 55 4.08 -9.90 -12.28
C PRO A 55 4.17 -8.45 -12.80
N ILE A 56 3.49 -7.52 -12.11
CA ILE A 56 3.59 -6.10 -12.43
C ILE A 56 4.89 -5.59 -11.80
N PRO A 57 5.91 -5.20 -12.59
CA PRO A 57 7.15 -4.73 -12.01
C PRO A 57 7.01 -3.30 -11.50
N THR A 58 7.61 -3.03 -10.35
CA THR A 58 7.71 -1.69 -9.76
C THR A 58 9.16 -1.41 -9.39
N TYR A 59 9.67 -0.26 -9.83
CA TYR A 59 11.02 0.21 -9.53
C TYR A 59 10.96 1.45 -8.64
N ASN A 60 11.70 1.41 -7.55
CA ASN A 60 11.80 2.53 -6.61
C ASN A 60 12.85 3.53 -7.13
N ILE A 61 12.42 4.76 -7.42
CA ILE A 61 13.29 5.86 -7.79
C ILE A 61 13.77 6.54 -6.51
N THR A 62 15.07 6.41 -6.25
CA THR A 62 15.79 7.00 -5.12
C THR A 62 16.87 7.98 -5.64
N PRO A 63 17.49 8.81 -4.78
CA PRO A 63 18.59 9.68 -5.19
C PRO A 63 19.76 8.97 -5.88
N ASP A 64 19.99 7.70 -5.52
CA ASP A 64 21.04 6.82 -6.04
C ASP A 64 20.56 5.87 -7.14
N PHE A 65 19.38 6.11 -7.73
CA PHE A 65 18.84 5.27 -8.78
C PHE A 65 19.78 5.21 -9.99
N ASN A 66 20.13 4.01 -10.44
CA ASN A 66 20.93 3.83 -11.65
C ASN A 66 20.05 4.06 -12.90
N TRP A 67 20.30 5.16 -13.60
CA TRP A 67 19.58 5.54 -14.82
C TRP A 67 20.08 4.80 -16.08
N GLU A 68 21.20 4.09 -16.01
CA GLU A 68 21.87 3.48 -17.16
C GLU A 68 21.71 1.95 -17.21
N ILE A 69 20.51 1.45 -16.89
CA ILE A 69 20.20 0.01 -16.99
C ILE A 69 20.00 -0.38 -18.46
N PRO A 70 20.82 -1.30 -19.03
CA PRO A 70 20.73 -1.66 -20.43
C PRO A 70 19.34 -2.16 -20.84
N GLY A 71 18.76 -1.53 -21.87
CA GLY A 71 17.46 -1.91 -22.43
C GLY A 71 16.23 -1.49 -21.61
N PHE A 72 16.41 -1.01 -20.38
CA PHE A 72 15.31 -0.67 -19.47
C PHE A 72 14.39 0.41 -20.06
N TRP A 73 14.95 1.52 -20.55
CA TRP A 73 14.15 2.59 -21.16
C TRP A 73 13.47 2.19 -22.46
N LYS A 74 14.02 1.20 -23.19
CA LYS A 74 13.35 0.63 -24.36
C LYS A 74 12.12 -0.18 -23.93
N MET A 75 12.21 -0.91 -22.82
CA MET A 75 11.08 -1.63 -22.22
C MET A 75 9.98 -0.65 -21.78
N VAL A 76 10.35 0.43 -21.09
CA VAL A 76 9.43 1.50 -20.69
C VAL A 76 8.72 2.10 -21.90
N ALA A 77 9.47 2.50 -22.92
CA ALA A 77 8.90 3.13 -24.11
C ALA A 77 8.00 2.18 -24.92
N LYS A 78 8.36 0.89 -25.00
CA LYS A 78 7.60 -0.09 -25.79
C LYS A 78 6.31 -0.52 -25.10
N TYR A 79 6.35 -0.70 -23.78
CA TYR A 79 5.32 -1.43 -23.05
C TYR A 79 4.68 -0.66 -21.89
N GLY A 80 5.20 0.53 -21.53
CA GLY A 80 4.67 1.31 -20.41
C GLY A 80 4.94 0.69 -19.03
N ILE A 81 5.89 -0.25 -18.94
CA ILE A 81 6.33 -0.90 -17.70
C ILE A 81 7.81 -0.61 -17.43
N PRO A 82 8.25 -0.54 -16.18
CA PRO A 82 7.51 -0.80 -14.94
C PRO A 82 6.73 0.41 -14.43
N TYR A 83 5.98 0.22 -13.34
CA TYR A 83 5.57 1.34 -12.48
C TYR A 83 6.77 1.89 -11.71
N PHE A 84 6.67 3.15 -11.29
CA PHE A 84 7.70 3.83 -10.53
C PHE A 84 7.19 4.27 -9.15
N GLY A 85 7.86 3.82 -8.09
CA GLY A 85 7.71 4.38 -6.75
C GLY A 85 8.64 5.59 -6.61
N ASN A 86 8.10 6.79 -6.38
CA ASN A 86 8.91 7.99 -6.21
C ASN A 86 9.31 8.18 -4.73
N PHE A 87 10.60 8.05 -4.43
CA PHE A 87 11.19 8.22 -3.10
C PHE A 87 12.29 9.30 -3.11
N MET A 88 12.12 10.31 -3.96
CA MET A 88 13.01 11.46 -3.97
C MET A 88 12.83 12.29 -2.68
N PRO A 89 13.86 13.03 -2.20
CA PRO A 89 13.81 13.67 -0.88
C PRO A 89 12.64 14.64 -0.69
N GLN A 90 12.14 15.25 -1.77
CA GLN A 90 10.99 16.16 -1.76
C GLN A 90 9.68 15.46 -1.37
N THR A 91 9.61 14.14 -1.51
CA THR A 91 8.45 13.34 -1.09
C THR A 91 8.42 13.13 0.42
N GLY A 92 9.57 13.26 1.11
CA GLY A 92 9.70 12.93 2.53
C GLY A 92 9.50 11.45 2.86
N MET A 93 9.56 10.56 1.87
CA MET A 93 9.33 9.12 1.99
C MET A 93 10.63 8.33 1.81
N ASP A 94 10.83 7.29 2.62
CA ASP A 94 11.90 6.30 2.44
C ASP A 94 11.35 5.04 1.72
N PRO A 95 12.08 4.39 0.79
CA PRO A 95 11.70 3.09 0.23
C PRO A 95 11.50 1.98 1.28
N GLU A 96 12.12 2.14 2.45
CA GLU A 96 11.91 1.27 3.61
C GLU A 96 10.60 1.58 4.34
N ASP A 97 10.03 2.77 4.14
CA ASP A 97 8.79 3.23 4.77
C ASP A 97 7.51 2.82 4.01
N VAL A 98 7.64 2.30 2.78
CA VAL A 98 6.49 1.96 1.93
C VAL A 98 6.78 0.70 1.13
N ARG A 99 5.92 -0.32 1.27
CA ARG A 99 5.83 -1.42 0.30
C ARG A 99 4.49 -1.32 -0.43
N SER A 100 4.54 -1.33 -1.76
CA SER A 100 3.34 -1.36 -2.59
C SER A 100 2.66 -2.71 -2.42
N MET A 101 1.51 -2.73 -1.75
CA MET A 101 0.70 -3.94 -1.57
C MET A 101 -0.34 -4.01 -2.69
N CYS A 102 0.12 -4.34 -3.90
CA CYS A 102 -0.65 -4.31 -5.16
C CYS A 102 -1.02 -2.88 -5.61
N CYS A 103 -1.97 -2.78 -6.54
CA CYS A 103 -2.15 -1.71 -7.54
C CYS A 103 -1.85 -0.28 -7.06
N HIS A 104 -2.41 0.20 -5.94
CA HIS A 104 -2.20 1.58 -5.46
C HIS A 104 -2.12 1.73 -3.93
N LEU A 105 -2.17 0.63 -3.17
CA LEU A 105 -2.16 0.66 -1.72
C LEU A 105 -0.75 0.98 -1.19
N ARG A 106 -0.62 2.19 -0.63
CA ARG A 106 0.58 2.64 0.07
C ARG A 106 0.30 2.72 1.56
N LEU A 107 1.12 2.03 2.34
CA LEU A 107 1.04 2.00 3.80
C LEU A 107 2.14 2.90 4.35
N ASP A 108 1.79 3.82 5.24
CA ASP A 108 2.78 4.63 5.96
C ASP A 108 3.36 3.81 7.12
N ASN A 109 4.64 3.45 7.01
CA ASN A 109 5.33 2.71 8.04
C ASN A 109 5.53 3.50 9.34
N LYS A 110 5.28 4.82 9.42
CA LYS A 110 5.36 5.58 10.69
C LYS A 110 4.22 5.24 11.65
N GLU A 111 3.04 4.93 11.12
CA GLU A 111 1.92 4.40 11.92
C GLU A 111 2.15 2.92 12.30
N LEU A 112 2.90 2.18 11.48
CA LEU A 112 3.35 0.81 11.78
C LEU A 112 4.61 0.76 12.68
N SER A 113 5.45 1.80 12.69
CA SER A 113 6.71 1.86 13.45
C SER A 113 6.44 2.01 14.95
N LYS A 114 5.35 2.69 15.31
CA LYS A 114 4.75 2.68 16.66
C LYS A 114 4.45 1.24 17.14
N ARG A 115 4.28 0.28 16.23
CA ARG A 115 4.02 -1.14 16.53
C ARG A 115 5.26 -2.04 16.47
N GLY A 116 6.44 -1.48 16.20
CA GLY A 116 7.72 -2.17 16.11
C GLY A 116 7.82 -3.12 14.92
N GLY A 117 8.84 -2.95 14.10
CA GLY A 117 9.19 -3.87 13.03
C GLY A 117 10.69 -3.96 12.93
N GLY A 118 11.30 -4.85 13.72
CA GLY A 118 12.68 -5.25 13.47
C GLY A 118 12.78 -6.09 12.19
N LEU A 119 14.01 -6.17 11.68
CA LEU A 119 14.57 -6.79 10.46
C LEU A 119 13.84 -7.99 9.79
N PHE A 120 12.90 -8.71 10.43
CA PHE A 120 12.37 -9.98 9.87
C PHE A 120 10.88 -10.31 10.09
N ASN A 121 10.00 -9.43 10.62
CA ASN A 121 8.65 -9.95 10.97
C ASN A 121 7.43 -9.00 10.96
N ALA A 122 7.54 -7.75 10.50
CA ALA A 122 6.38 -6.84 10.48
C ALA A 122 5.95 -6.34 9.09
N PHE A 123 6.87 -6.24 8.13
CA PHE A 123 6.60 -5.50 6.89
C PHE A 123 6.10 -6.33 5.68
N PRO A 124 6.44 -7.63 5.50
CA PRO A 124 5.88 -8.41 4.38
C PRO A 124 4.53 -9.07 4.71
N LEU A 125 4.05 -8.99 5.96
CA LEU A 125 2.84 -9.68 6.45
C LEU A 125 1.72 -8.70 6.78
N THR A 126 1.41 -7.83 5.83
CA THR A 126 0.38 -6.79 5.92
C THR A 126 -0.48 -6.79 4.65
N GLY A 127 -1.36 -5.81 4.49
CA GLY A 127 -2.30 -5.68 3.38
C GLY A 127 -3.59 -5.04 3.85
N SER A 128 -4.67 -5.22 3.09
CA SER A 128 -6.01 -4.79 3.50
C SER A 128 -6.94 -5.99 3.65
N VAL A 129 -7.71 -6.04 4.73
CA VAL A 129 -8.76 -7.07 4.93
C VAL A 129 -9.94 -6.81 3.98
N GLY A 130 -10.16 -5.56 3.61
CA GLY A 130 -11.22 -5.16 2.70
C GLY A 130 -11.21 -3.66 2.45
N VAL A 131 -11.80 -3.31 1.32
CA VAL A 131 -12.02 -1.93 0.88
C VAL A 131 -13.53 -1.71 0.78
N VAL A 132 -14.02 -0.60 1.32
CA VAL A 132 -15.37 -0.08 1.05
C VAL A 132 -15.22 1.27 0.39
N THR A 133 -15.65 1.37 -0.88
CA THR A 133 -15.46 2.57 -1.70
C THR A 133 -16.67 3.50 -1.63
N ILE A 134 -16.42 4.76 -1.28
CA ILE A 134 -17.41 5.82 -1.19
C ILE A 134 -17.50 6.54 -2.54
N ASN A 135 -18.72 6.65 -3.07
CA ASN A 135 -19.01 7.38 -4.30
C ASN A 135 -19.13 8.89 -4.01
N LEU A 136 -18.04 9.63 -4.19
CA LEU A 136 -17.99 11.07 -3.93
C LEU A 136 -18.85 11.86 -4.91
N ALA A 137 -18.97 11.41 -6.16
CA ALA A 137 -19.79 12.06 -7.18
C ALA A 137 -21.25 12.19 -6.73
N ARG A 138 -21.79 11.13 -6.10
CA ARG A 138 -23.14 11.13 -5.53
C ARG A 138 -23.27 12.10 -4.35
N ILE A 139 -22.24 12.21 -3.51
CA ILE A 139 -22.24 13.17 -2.39
C ILE A 139 -22.31 14.58 -2.97
N GLY A 140 -21.44 14.92 -3.92
CA GLY A 140 -21.45 16.23 -4.58
C GLY A 140 -22.78 16.58 -5.23
N TYR A 141 -23.48 15.60 -5.82
CA TYR A 141 -24.80 15.81 -6.43
C TYR A 141 -25.94 16.06 -5.41
N LEU A 142 -25.87 15.43 -4.24
CA LEU A 142 -26.95 15.52 -3.25
C LEU A 142 -26.76 16.65 -2.25
N SER A 143 -25.54 17.17 -2.12
CA SER A 143 -25.19 18.14 -1.09
C SER A 143 -25.59 19.56 -1.48
N LYS A 144 -26.10 20.33 -0.51
CA LYS A 144 -26.52 21.72 -0.74
C LYS A 144 -25.45 22.74 -0.38
N ASP A 145 -24.65 22.40 0.62
CA ASP A 145 -23.60 23.22 1.19
C ASP A 145 -22.51 22.30 1.78
N ASP A 146 -21.44 22.93 2.30
CA ASP A 146 -20.28 22.21 2.81
C ASP A 146 -20.65 21.33 4.01
N ASP A 147 -21.54 21.79 4.89
CA ASP A 147 -21.93 21.05 6.09
C ASP A 147 -22.68 19.76 5.71
N ASP A 148 -23.66 19.85 4.80
CA ASP A 148 -24.40 18.68 4.26
C ASP A 148 -23.45 17.73 3.50
N TYR A 149 -22.43 18.25 2.80
CA TYR A 149 -21.44 17.42 2.11
C TYR A 149 -20.62 16.57 3.08
N PHE A 150 -20.07 17.18 4.14
CA PHE A 150 -19.22 16.47 5.09
C PHE A 150 -20.02 15.61 6.07
N GLU A 151 -21.25 15.99 6.42
CA GLU A 151 -22.17 15.14 7.18
C GLU A 151 -22.46 13.84 6.43
N ARG A 152 -22.85 13.92 5.14
CA ARG A 152 -23.09 12.74 4.30
C ARG A 152 -21.86 11.85 4.15
N LEU A 153 -20.68 12.46 3.99
CA LEU A 153 -19.42 11.72 3.90
C LEU A 153 -19.14 10.98 5.21
N GLY A 154 -19.31 11.65 6.36
CA GLY A 154 -19.17 11.07 7.69
C GLY A 154 -20.10 9.88 7.92
N ASP A 155 -21.39 10.03 7.60
CA ASP A 155 -22.38 8.97 7.73
C ASP A 155 -22.01 7.73 6.90
N LEU A 156 -21.58 7.93 5.66
CA LEU A 156 -21.14 6.84 4.79
C LEU A 156 -19.86 6.18 5.31
N MET A 157 -18.93 6.94 5.88
CA MET A 157 -17.74 6.41 6.53
C MET A 157 -18.08 5.58 7.78
N ASP A 158 -19.07 5.98 8.57
CA ASP A 158 -19.53 5.21 9.75
C ASP A 158 -20.13 3.86 9.36
N ILE A 159 -20.92 3.84 8.27
CA ILE A 159 -21.46 2.60 7.68
C ILE A 159 -20.32 1.74 7.14
N ALA A 160 -19.37 2.33 6.41
CA ALA A 160 -18.21 1.63 5.86
C ALA A 160 -17.34 1.00 6.96
N LYS A 161 -17.10 1.73 8.06
CA LYS A 161 -16.38 1.23 9.24
C LYS A 161 -17.04 -0.03 9.78
N SER A 162 -18.36 0.02 9.98
CA SER A 162 -19.13 -1.12 10.51
C SER A 162 -19.03 -2.34 9.59
N SER A 163 -19.17 -2.15 8.28
CA SER A 163 -18.98 -3.20 7.27
C SER A 163 -17.58 -3.84 7.34
N LEU A 164 -16.53 -3.00 7.40
CA LEU A 164 -15.14 -3.43 7.48
C LEU A 164 -14.84 -4.22 8.77
N LEU A 165 -15.34 -3.75 9.91
CA LEU A 165 -15.17 -4.43 11.21
C LEU A 165 -15.89 -5.77 11.25
N ILE A 166 -17.12 -5.86 10.71
CA ILE A 166 -17.85 -7.12 10.58
C ILE A 166 -17.04 -8.11 9.74
N LYS A 167 -16.51 -7.68 8.60
CA LYS A 167 -15.67 -8.50 7.73
C LYS A 167 -14.42 -8.99 8.46
N LYS A 168 -13.69 -8.10 9.14
CA LYS A 168 -12.49 -8.46 9.92
C LYS A 168 -12.79 -9.51 10.98
N LYS A 169 -13.87 -9.32 11.74
CA LYS A 169 -14.31 -10.30 12.75
C LYS A 169 -14.61 -11.66 12.13
N ALA A 170 -15.29 -11.70 10.99
CA ALA A 170 -15.61 -12.94 10.29
C ALA A 170 -14.34 -13.65 9.81
N VAL A 171 -13.43 -12.94 9.14
CA VAL A 171 -12.17 -13.51 8.62
C VAL A 171 -11.28 -14.01 9.75
N GLU A 172 -11.17 -13.28 10.86
CA GLU A 172 -10.45 -13.72 12.05
C GLU A 172 -11.06 -15.01 12.64
N GLY A 173 -12.39 -15.07 12.77
CA GLY A 173 -13.12 -16.26 13.24
C GLY A 173 -12.91 -17.48 12.35
N TYR A 174 -13.03 -17.32 11.03
CA TYR A 174 -12.77 -18.37 10.05
C TYR A 174 -11.31 -18.85 10.07
N THR A 175 -10.36 -17.94 10.29
CA THR A 175 -8.94 -18.29 10.42
C THR A 175 -8.71 -19.16 11.66
N LYS A 176 -9.32 -18.79 12.80
CA LYS A 176 -9.29 -19.60 14.04
C LYS A 176 -9.98 -20.96 13.89
N ALA A 177 -11.03 -21.03 13.07
CA ALA A 177 -11.73 -22.28 12.75
C ALA A 177 -10.98 -23.18 11.74
N GLY A 178 -9.81 -22.74 11.25
CA GLY A 178 -8.98 -23.54 10.33
C GLY A 178 -9.33 -23.43 8.85
N LEU A 179 -10.19 -22.48 8.45
CA LEU A 179 -10.57 -22.29 7.04
C LEU A 179 -9.50 -21.58 6.20
N TYR A 180 -8.51 -20.95 6.84
CA TYR A 180 -7.38 -20.29 6.17
C TYR A 180 -6.03 -20.86 6.65
N PRO A 181 -5.73 -22.15 6.42
CA PRO A 181 -4.57 -22.81 7.02
C PRO A 181 -3.22 -22.25 6.53
N TYR A 182 -3.13 -21.86 5.26
CA TYR A 182 -1.93 -21.24 4.69
C TYR A 182 -1.67 -19.87 5.34
N SER A 183 -2.67 -18.98 5.30
CA SER A 183 -2.56 -17.64 5.90
C SER A 183 -2.31 -17.72 7.39
N ALA A 184 -3.01 -18.60 8.11
CA ALA A 184 -2.80 -18.80 9.55
C ALA A 184 -1.34 -19.17 9.85
N THR A 185 -0.75 -20.08 9.05
CA THR A 185 0.65 -20.53 9.20
C THR A 185 1.64 -19.40 9.02
N ILE A 186 1.46 -18.60 7.96
CA ILE A 186 2.32 -17.45 7.62
C ILE A 186 2.15 -16.31 8.63
N LEU A 187 0.92 -16.06 9.10
CA LEU A 187 0.58 -15.00 10.04
C LEU A 187 0.76 -15.38 11.51
N ARG A 188 1.32 -16.56 11.83
CA ARG A 188 1.63 -16.95 13.22
C ARG A 188 2.48 -15.93 13.98
N PRO A 189 3.52 -15.31 13.40
CA PRO A 189 4.27 -14.26 14.09
C PRO A 189 3.39 -13.06 14.46
N ILE A 190 2.50 -12.64 13.55
CA ILE A 190 1.55 -11.54 13.75
C ILE A 190 0.57 -11.90 14.87
N MET A 191 -0.03 -13.09 14.84
CA MET A 191 -0.93 -13.57 15.88
C MET A 191 -0.25 -13.58 17.26
N ARG A 192 0.98 -14.09 17.37
CA ARG A 192 1.73 -14.13 18.64
C ARG A 192 2.03 -12.73 19.18
N LYS A 193 2.35 -11.80 18.29
CA LYS A 193 2.73 -10.43 18.67
C LYS A 193 1.53 -9.56 19.03
N PHE A 194 0.48 -9.60 18.21
CA PHE A 194 -0.63 -8.64 18.25
C PHE A 194 -1.96 -9.24 18.72
N GLY A 195 -2.04 -10.55 18.97
CA GLY A 195 -3.25 -11.22 19.46
C GLY A 195 -4.32 -11.52 18.41
N GLY A 196 -4.05 -11.23 17.13
CA GLY A 196 -4.93 -11.56 16.00
C GLY A 196 -4.12 -11.82 14.73
N TYR A 197 -4.62 -12.71 13.85
CA TYR A 197 -3.94 -13.02 12.60
C TYR A 197 -3.91 -11.82 11.66
N TRP A 198 -5.00 -11.04 11.63
CA TRP A 198 -5.17 -9.93 10.71
C TRP A 198 -4.92 -8.55 11.36
N SER A 199 -4.32 -8.51 12.55
CA SER A 199 -4.08 -7.27 13.31
C SER A 199 -3.10 -6.30 12.64
N ASN A 200 -2.28 -6.79 11.71
CA ASN A 200 -1.34 -6.00 10.94
C ASN A 200 -1.88 -5.63 9.53
N HIS A 201 -3.17 -5.83 9.28
CA HIS A 201 -3.83 -5.48 8.01
C HIS A 201 -4.78 -4.29 8.22
N PHE A 202 -4.86 -3.43 7.21
CA PHE A 202 -5.70 -2.25 7.19
C PHE A 202 -7.15 -2.57 6.85
N LEU A 203 -8.02 -1.68 7.28
CA LEU A 203 -9.42 -1.56 6.90
C LEU A 203 -9.53 -0.28 6.07
N THR A 204 -9.79 -0.44 4.78
CA THR A 204 -9.54 0.63 3.81
C THR A 204 -10.84 1.33 3.41
N PHE A 205 -10.85 2.65 3.58
CA PHE A 205 -11.86 3.52 3.00
C PHE A 205 -11.42 3.90 1.58
N GLY A 206 -12.12 3.35 0.60
CA GLY A 206 -11.93 3.72 -0.81
C GLY A 206 -12.67 5.01 -1.13
N CYS A 207 -12.19 5.80 -2.09
CA CYS A 207 -12.96 6.87 -2.70
C CYS A 207 -12.88 6.84 -4.24
N ILE A 208 -13.93 7.32 -4.90
CA ILE A 208 -14.01 7.45 -6.35
C ILE A 208 -14.87 8.66 -6.75
N GLY A 209 -14.59 9.26 -7.92
CA GLY A 209 -15.43 10.28 -8.53
C GLY A 209 -15.26 11.68 -7.95
N MET A 210 -14.05 12.05 -7.49
CA MET A 210 -13.79 13.36 -6.90
C MET A 210 -13.96 14.50 -7.91
N ASN A 211 -13.57 14.31 -9.18
CA ASN A 211 -13.79 15.32 -10.21
C ASN A 211 -15.28 15.57 -10.45
N GLU A 212 -16.07 14.51 -10.54
CA GLU A 212 -17.52 14.60 -10.72
C GLU A 212 -18.20 15.18 -9.46
N ALA A 213 -17.65 14.92 -8.27
CA ALA A 213 -18.10 15.57 -7.04
C ALA A 213 -17.91 17.09 -7.12
N CYS A 214 -16.73 17.56 -7.58
CA CYS A 214 -16.48 18.98 -7.79
C CYS A 214 -17.42 19.58 -8.86
N LEU A 215 -17.66 18.87 -9.97
CA LEU A 215 -18.57 19.33 -11.01
C LEU A 215 -20.01 19.43 -10.48
N ASN A 216 -20.48 18.43 -9.74
CA ASN A 216 -21.84 18.42 -9.23
C ASN A 216 -22.07 19.46 -8.11
N PHE A 217 -21.06 19.71 -7.27
CA PHE A 217 -21.20 20.54 -6.08
C PHE A 217 -20.78 22.00 -6.31
N LEU A 218 -19.74 22.24 -7.11
CA LEU A 218 -19.16 23.56 -7.34
C LEU A 218 -19.34 24.07 -8.78
N ASP A 219 -19.85 23.24 -9.70
CA ASP A 219 -19.84 23.48 -11.15
C ASP A 219 -18.42 23.78 -11.69
N LYS A 220 -17.41 23.15 -11.07
CA LYS A 220 -15.99 23.33 -11.40
C LYS A 220 -15.26 22.00 -11.42
N SER A 221 -14.32 21.85 -12.34
CA SER A 221 -13.45 20.66 -12.37
C SER A 221 -12.48 20.61 -11.20
N ILE A 222 -11.92 19.43 -10.90
CA ILE A 222 -10.86 19.27 -9.90
C ILE A 222 -9.60 20.10 -10.18
N LEU A 223 -9.42 20.56 -11.42
CA LEU A 223 -8.28 21.37 -11.85
C LEU A 223 -8.42 22.85 -11.47
N SER A 224 -9.60 23.32 -11.05
CA SER A 224 -9.75 24.69 -10.54
C SER A 224 -9.19 24.80 -9.11
N ASP A 225 -8.85 26.01 -8.68
CA ASP A 225 -8.36 26.25 -7.32
C ASP A 225 -9.38 25.78 -6.26
N GLU A 226 -10.67 26.03 -6.49
CA GLU A 226 -11.75 25.62 -5.59
C GLU A 226 -12.02 24.10 -5.63
N GLY A 227 -11.99 23.50 -6.82
CA GLY A 227 -12.13 22.04 -6.96
C GLY A 227 -10.98 21.29 -6.30
N SER A 228 -9.75 21.77 -6.48
CA SER A 228 -8.55 21.28 -5.80
C SER A 228 -8.64 21.46 -4.28
N ALA A 229 -9.15 22.60 -3.81
CA ALA A 229 -9.37 22.85 -2.39
C ALA A 229 -10.41 21.89 -1.78
N LEU A 230 -11.54 21.66 -2.46
CA LEU A 230 -12.56 20.70 -2.00
C LEU A 230 -12.01 19.26 -1.97
N ALA A 231 -11.24 18.86 -2.99
CA ALA A 231 -10.64 17.53 -3.03
C ALA A 231 -9.67 17.30 -1.86
N LYS A 232 -8.83 18.30 -1.55
CA LYS A 232 -7.93 18.24 -0.39
C LYS A 232 -8.69 18.17 0.93
N ARG A 233 -9.72 18.99 1.12
CA ARG A 233 -10.56 18.95 2.32
C ARG A 233 -11.30 17.61 2.47
N THR A 234 -11.80 17.05 1.36
CA THR A 234 -12.45 15.74 1.33
C THR A 234 -11.49 14.64 1.78
N LEU A 235 -10.29 14.58 1.19
CA LEU A 235 -9.28 13.58 1.59
C LEU A 235 -8.83 13.78 3.04
N GLN A 236 -8.59 15.03 3.46
CA GLN A 236 -8.20 15.33 4.84
C GLN A 236 -9.27 14.87 5.83
N PHE A 237 -10.55 15.17 5.56
CA PHE A 237 -11.67 14.70 6.37
C PHE A 237 -11.69 13.17 6.49
N MET A 238 -11.51 12.45 5.37
CA MET A 238 -11.46 10.99 5.41
C MET A 238 -10.27 10.45 6.22
N VAL A 239 -9.10 11.11 6.14
CA VAL A 239 -7.92 10.74 6.92
C VAL A 239 -8.15 10.99 8.40
N ASP A 240 -8.63 12.18 8.78
CA ASP A 240 -8.90 12.55 10.17
C ASP A 240 -9.93 11.61 10.79
N ARG A 241 -11.02 11.33 10.06
CA ARG A 241 -12.06 10.39 10.49
C ARG A 241 -11.53 8.97 10.65
N SER A 242 -10.59 8.54 9.81
CA SER A 242 -9.93 7.23 9.94
C SER A 242 -9.07 7.14 11.20
N ILE A 243 -8.37 8.23 11.56
CA ILE A 243 -7.60 8.34 12.81
C ILE A 243 -8.54 8.30 14.02
N GLU A 244 -9.65 9.04 13.98
CA GLU A 244 -10.67 9.00 15.03
C GLU A 244 -11.22 7.57 15.25
N TYR A 245 -11.46 6.83 14.16
CA TYR A 245 -11.93 5.44 14.26
C TYR A 245 -10.91 4.48 14.83
N GLN A 246 -9.62 4.73 14.62
CA GLN A 246 -8.55 3.95 15.23
C GLN A 246 -8.53 4.16 16.75
N GLY A 247 -8.79 5.39 17.19
CA GLY A 247 -8.84 5.76 18.60
C GLY A 247 -7.49 5.66 19.31
N GLU A 248 -7.48 5.95 20.61
CA GLU A 248 -6.29 5.82 21.47
C GLU A 248 -6.24 4.49 22.23
N GLU A 249 -7.33 3.72 22.20
CA GLU A 249 -7.44 2.46 22.94
C GLU A 249 -6.51 1.39 22.37
N LEU A 250 -5.75 0.76 23.26
CA LEU A 250 -4.81 -0.30 22.95
C LEU A 250 -5.39 -1.64 23.42
N ASN A 251 -5.14 -2.68 22.63
CA ASN A 251 -5.44 -4.05 23.03
C ASN A 251 -4.53 -4.50 24.20
N GLU A 252 -4.76 -5.70 24.72
CA GLU A 252 -3.98 -6.29 25.83
C GLU A 252 -2.47 -6.39 25.55
N LYS A 253 -2.04 -6.24 24.29
CA LYS A 253 -0.65 -6.28 23.87
C LYS A 253 -0.05 -4.87 23.69
N GLY A 254 -0.80 -3.82 23.98
CA GLY A 254 -0.35 -2.43 23.87
C GLY A 254 -0.34 -1.89 22.43
N TYR A 255 -1.18 -2.44 21.54
CA TYR A 255 -1.29 -1.98 20.14
C TYR A 255 -2.73 -1.61 19.79
N PRO A 256 -2.99 -0.63 18.90
CA PRO A 256 -4.35 -0.32 18.51
C PRO A 256 -5.04 -1.53 17.86
N GLU A 257 -6.32 -1.73 18.15
CA GLU A 257 -7.03 -2.94 17.71
C GLU A 257 -7.21 -3.00 16.18
N ASN A 258 -7.46 -1.83 15.58
CA ASN A 258 -7.74 -1.66 14.17
C ASN A 258 -6.75 -0.69 13.53
N LEU A 259 -6.52 -0.87 12.24
CA LEU A 259 -5.73 0.01 11.39
C LEU A 259 -6.64 0.46 10.27
N PHE A 260 -6.75 1.76 10.04
CA PHE A 260 -7.55 2.32 8.96
C PHE A 260 -6.67 3.12 8.02
N ASN A 261 -7.02 3.12 6.74
CA ASN A 261 -6.37 3.98 5.75
C ASN A 261 -7.37 4.42 4.68
N VAL A 262 -6.96 5.40 3.88
CA VAL A 262 -7.72 5.91 2.75
C VAL A 262 -6.98 5.55 1.46
N GLU A 263 -7.72 5.13 0.43
CA GLU A 263 -7.18 4.79 -0.87
C GLU A 263 -8.06 5.36 -2.00
N ALA A 264 -7.45 5.96 -3.01
CA ALA A 264 -8.14 6.21 -4.28
C ALA A 264 -8.29 4.87 -4.98
N THR A 265 -9.52 4.35 -5.05
CA THR A 265 -9.76 2.99 -5.56
C THR A 265 -9.46 2.95 -7.07
N PRO A 266 -8.81 1.87 -7.57
CA PRO A 266 -8.47 1.74 -9.01
C PRO A 266 -9.66 1.83 -9.96
#